data_AF-A0A834AR95-F1
#
_entry.id   AF-A0A834AR95-F1
#
_cell.length_a   1.000
_cell.length_b   1.000
_cell.length_c   1.000
_cell.angle_alpha   90.00
_cell.angle_beta   90.00
_cell.angle_gamma   90.00
#
_symmetry.space_group_name_H-M   'P 1'
#
loop_
_entity.id
_entity.type
_entity.pdbx_description
1 polymer ?
#
loop_
_entity_poly.entity_id
_entity_poly.type
_entity_poly.pdbx_seq_one_letter_code
_entity_poly.pdbx_strand_id
1 'polypeptide(L)'
;MVSQPGCAYAVLLCTWNKDTGHFATSEGTSESSRETPAARDVVLHQTSGRIHNKNVSTHLIGNIKRGHTSESGGSGLFALCTLDGTLKLMEEADKLLWSVQVDHQLFALEKLDVTGNGHEEVVACAWDGQTYIIDHNRTVVRFQVDENVRAFCADPDDLPAVRTLVHQTLYHPDQPPQCAPASLQDPT
;
A
#
# COMPACT_ATOMS: atom_id res chain seq x y z
N MET A 1 25.85 -5.87 1.86
CA MET A 1 24.93 -6.76 2.59
C MET A 1 23.93 -7.27 1.56
N VAL A 2 23.70 -8.58 1.45
CA VAL A 2 22.76 -9.13 0.45
C VAL A 2 21.35 -9.02 1.04
N SER A 3 20.49 -8.20 0.41
CA SER A 3 19.06 -8.10 0.76
C SER A 3 18.41 -9.48 0.58
N GLN A 4 17.58 -9.88 1.55
CA GLN A 4 16.93 -11.18 1.57
C GLN A 4 15.41 -10.99 1.50
N PRO A 5 14.81 -10.98 0.29
CA PRO A 5 13.46 -10.49 0.06
C PRO A 5 12.42 -11.12 1.00
N GLY A 6 11.73 -10.24 1.74
CA GLY A 6 10.52 -10.51 2.50
C GLY A 6 9.24 -10.42 1.65
N CYS A 7 8.19 -9.76 2.16
CA CYS A 7 6.84 -9.59 1.58
C CYS A 7 5.90 -10.79 1.74
N ALA A 8 5.80 -11.31 2.97
CA ALA A 8 4.74 -12.23 3.36
C ALA A 8 3.59 -11.48 4.05
N TYR A 9 2.37 -11.97 3.88
CA TYR A 9 1.20 -11.51 4.62
C TYR A 9 0.22 -12.67 4.80
N ALA A 10 -0.74 -12.53 5.69
CA ALA A 10 -1.77 -13.54 5.90
C ALA A 10 -3.17 -12.93 5.73
N VAL A 11 -4.07 -13.69 5.12
CA VAL A 11 -5.49 -13.38 5.04
C VAL A 11 -6.20 -14.21 6.10
N LEU A 12 -6.95 -13.53 6.98
CA LEU A 12 -7.78 -14.17 7.99
C LEU A 12 -9.22 -14.26 7.46
N LEU A 13 -9.73 -15.48 7.33
CA LEU A 13 -11.10 -15.75 6.92
C LEU A 13 -11.97 -15.81 8.17
N CYS A 14 -12.66 -14.71 8.47
CA CYS A 14 -13.56 -14.64 9.63
C CYS A 14 -14.99 -15.00 9.22
N THR A 15 -15.50 -16.15 9.69
CA THR A 15 -16.94 -16.44 9.65
C THR A 15 -17.57 -16.01 10.97
N TRP A 16 -18.31 -14.89 10.97
CA TRP A 16 -19.12 -14.53 12.13
C TRP A 16 -20.40 -15.36 12.14
N ASN A 17 -20.49 -16.34 13.04
CA ASN A 17 -21.73 -17.09 13.21
C ASN A 17 -22.75 -16.23 14.00
N LYS A 18 -23.92 -15.96 13.43
CA LYS A 18 -24.97 -15.16 14.07
C LYS A 18 -25.90 -15.99 14.99
N ASP A 19 -25.65 -17.28 15.17
CA ASP A 19 -26.57 -18.15 15.90
C ASP A 19 -26.04 -18.57 17.28
N THR A 20 -26.35 -17.77 18.30
CA THR A 20 -26.44 -18.25 19.69
C THR A 20 -27.84 -18.01 20.20
N GLY A 21 -28.71 -19.01 20.06
CA GLY A 21 -30.10 -18.84 20.49
C GLY A 21 -31.04 -20.03 20.39
N HIS A 22 -30.59 -21.29 20.33
CA HIS A 22 -31.47 -22.42 20.65
C HIS A 22 -30.73 -23.48 21.45
N PHE A 23 -30.96 -23.49 22.77
CA PHE A 23 -30.71 -24.66 23.60
C PHE A 23 -31.58 -25.81 23.09
N ALA A 24 -30.96 -26.84 22.55
CA ALA A 24 -31.61 -28.13 22.33
C ALA A 24 -30.92 -29.16 23.23
N THR A 25 -31.58 -29.46 24.34
CA THR A 25 -31.28 -30.59 25.21
C THR A 25 -31.59 -31.89 24.45
N SER A 26 -30.60 -32.75 24.24
CA SER A 26 -30.82 -34.19 24.10
C SER A 26 -29.51 -34.94 24.31
N GLU A 27 -29.47 -35.74 25.38
CA GLU A 27 -28.44 -36.77 25.60
C GLU A 27 -28.57 -37.89 24.55
N GLY A 28 -27.45 -38.51 24.16
CA GLY A 28 -27.44 -39.70 23.29
C GLY A 28 -26.08 -39.95 22.60
N THR A 29 -25.36 -40.95 23.10
CA THR A 29 -23.99 -41.41 22.83
C THR A 29 -23.72 -41.95 21.41
N SER A 30 -22.55 -41.67 20.80
CA SER A 30 -21.60 -42.66 20.22
C SER A 30 -20.48 -42.04 19.39
N GLU A 31 -19.26 -42.54 19.61
CA GLU A 31 -17.98 -42.14 19.01
C GLU A 31 -17.88 -42.48 17.50
N SER A 32 -17.27 -41.60 16.69
CA SER A 32 -16.20 -41.97 15.74
C SER A 32 -15.63 -40.76 14.99
N SER A 33 -14.38 -40.43 15.33
CA SER A 33 -13.27 -40.15 14.41
C SER A 33 -13.23 -38.87 13.56
N ARG A 34 -12.33 -38.00 14.02
CA ARG A 34 -11.50 -37.01 13.30
C ARG A 34 -12.21 -35.74 12.83
N GLU A 35 -12.45 -34.85 13.78
CA GLU A 35 -12.40 -33.42 13.49
C GLU A 35 -10.99 -33.07 13.03
N THR A 36 -10.84 -32.79 11.73
CA THR A 36 -9.67 -32.10 11.21
C THR A 36 -9.64 -30.68 11.80
N PRO A 37 -8.55 -30.26 12.45
CA PRO A 37 -8.54 -29.00 13.18
C PRO A 37 -8.66 -27.80 12.23
N ALA A 38 -9.21 -26.70 12.76
CA ALA A 38 -9.49 -25.37 12.22
C ALA A 38 -8.34 -24.68 11.43
N ALA A 39 -7.82 -25.34 10.39
CA ALA A 39 -6.67 -24.91 9.60
C ALA A 39 -7.06 -24.11 8.34
N ARG A 40 -8.33 -23.71 8.20
CA ARG A 40 -8.84 -22.99 7.02
C ARG A 40 -9.07 -21.49 7.25
N ASP A 41 -8.84 -20.99 8.45
CA ASP A 41 -9.16 -19.58 8.79
C ASP A 41 -8.00 -18.62 8.53
N VAL A 42 -6.81 -19.14 8.20
CA VAL A 42 -5.61 -18.34 7.92
C VAL A 42 -4.95 -18.83 6.64
N VAL A 43 -4.85 -17.96 5.65
CA VAL A 43 -4.15 -18.24 4.38
C VAL A 43 -2.88 -17.41 4.35
N LEU A 44 -1.71 -18.06 4.32
CA LEU A 44 -0.41 -17.39 4.22
C LEU A 44 -0.06 -17.15 2.75
N HIS A 45 0.24 -15.90 2.41
CA HIS A 45 0.68 -15.47 1.08
C HIS A 45 2.15 -15.06 1.11
N GLN A 46 2.87 -15.44 0.05
CA GLN A 46 4.26 -15.07 -0.17
C GLN A 46 4.36 -14.52 -1.59
N THR A 47 4.67 -13.23 -1.72
CA THR A 47 4.69 -12.56 -3.04
C THR A 47 6.02 -12.70 -3.79
N SER A 48 7.03 -13.26 -3.13
CA SER A 48 8.37 -13.58 -3.65
C SER A 48 8.61 -15.08 -3.46
N GLY A 49 9.40 -15.71 -4.33
CA GLY A 49 9.81 -17.11 -4.16
C GLY A 49 10.51 -17.38 -2.81
N ARG A 50 10.80 -18.67 -2.52
CA ARG A 50 11.36 -19.23 -1.26
C ARG A 50 11.93 -18.17 -0.31
N ILE A 51 11.08 -17.65 0.59
CA ILE A 51 11.43 -16.61 1.56
C ILE A 51 12.69 -17.02 2.31
N HIS A 52 13.71 -16.17 2.27
CA HIS A 52 14.98 -16.48 2.91
C HIS A 52 15.38 -15.55 4.05
N ASN A 53 14.46 -14.71 4.57
CA ASN A 53 14.64 -14.11 5.89
C ASN A 53 13.30 -13.82 6.61
N LYS A 54 12.95 -14.67 7.58
CA LYS A 54 11.72 -14.51 8.39
C LYS A 54 11.79 -13.33 9.37
N ASN A 55 12.96 -12.70 9.54
CA ASN A 55 13.14 -11.57 10.44
C ASN A 55 12.95 -10.22 9.73
N VAL A 56 12.75 -10.20 8.41
CA VAL A 56 12.45 -8.97 7.66
C VAL A 56 10.98 -8.64 7.84
N SER A 57 10.71 -7.49 8.46
CA SER A 57 9.36 -6.98 8.63
C SER A 57 8.74 -6.61 7.28
N THR A 58 7.43 -6.80 7.16
CA THR A 58 6.62 -6.36 6.02
C THR A 58 5.59 -5.36 6.53
N HIS A 59 5.54 -4.18 5.91
CA HIS A 59 4.45 -3.22 6.08
C HIS A 59 3.45 -3.44 4.93
N LEU A 60 2.15 -3.46 5.23
CA LEU A 60 1.08 -3.63 4.25
C LEU A 60 0.09 -2.48 4.39
N ILE A 61 -0.29 -1.87 3.27
CA ILE A 61 -1.43 -0.95 3.22
C ILE A 61 -2.41 -1.36 2.13
N GLY A 62 -3.68 -1.55 2.50
CA GLY A 62 -4.74 -1.99 1.58
C GLY A 62 -5.68 -0.88 1.15
N ASN A 63 -6.65 -1.26 0.32
CA ASN A 63 -7.73 -0.40 -0.17
C ASN A 63 -7.22 0.86 -0.89
N ILE A 64 -6.22 0.69 -1.75
CA ILE A 64 -5.67 1.76 -2.59
C ILE A 64 -6.66 2.07 -3.72
N LYS A 65 -7.03 3.34 -3.86
CA LYS A 65 -8.01 3.81 -4.86
C LYS A 65 -7.40 3.95 -6.26
N ARG A 66 -8.21 3.64 -7.28
CA ARG A 66 -7.92 3.79 -8.71
C ARG A 66 -8.68 4.95 -9.38
N GLY A 67 -9.04 6.01 -8.65
CA GLY A 67 -9.82 7.10 -9.22
C GLY A 67 -11.34 6.94 -9.13
N HIS A 68 -12.05 7.94 -9.65
CA HIS A 68 -13.51 8.02 -9.69
C HIS A 68 -14.09 7.09 -10.77
N THR A 69 -14.05 5.78 -10.53
CA THR A 69 -14.98 4.85 -11.17
C THR A 69 -15.90 4.32 -10.09
N SER A 70 -17.10 4.92 -10.01
CA SER A 70 -18.21 4.33 -9.29
C SER A 70 -18.51 2.99 -9.93
N GLU A 71 -18.64 1.96 -9.09
CA GLU A 71 -18.91 0.55 -9.44
C GLU A 71 -17.68 -0.31 -9.74
N SER A 72 -17.03 -0.77 -8.68
CA SER A 72 -16.58 -2.16 -8.64
C SER A 72 -16.42 -2.60 -7.20
N GLY A 73 -17.24 -3.57 -6.78
CA GLY A 73 -16.97 -4.32 -5.56
C GLY A 73 -15.62 -5.02 -5.71
N GLY A 74 -14.60 -4.52 -5.02
CA GLY A 74 -13.39 -5.28 -4.73
C GLY A 74 -12.18 -5.04 -5.63
N SER A 75 -11.80 -3.80 -5.99
CA SER A 75 -10.39 -3.58 -6.36
C SER A 75 -9.52 -3.71 -5.12
N GLY A 76 -9.12 -4.95 -4.79
CA GLY A 76 -8.30 -5.31 -3.63
C GLY A 76 -6.84 -4.90 -3.82
N LEU A 77 -6.57 -3.67 -4.25
CA LEU A 77 -5.21 -3.16 -4.34
C LEU A 77 -4.62 -2.99 -2.95
N PHE A 78 -3.41 -3.48 -2.79
CA PHE A 78 -2.59 -3.20 -1.63
C PHE A 78 -1.13 -3.08 -2.01
N ALA A 79 -0.40 -2.29 -1.23
CA ALA A 79 1.02 -2.17 -1.35
C ALA A 79 1.71 -2.87 -0.18
N LEU A 80 2.91 -3.37 -0.45
CA LEU A 80 3.80 -3.96 0.53
C LEU A 80 5.12 -3.23 0.48
N CYS A 81 5.72 -2.98 1.65
CA CYS A 81 7.13 -2.65 1.74
C CYS A 81 7.83 -3.54 2.75
N THR A 82 9.14 -3.68 2.62
CA THR A 82 9.99 -4.40 3.57
C THR A 82 11.13 -3.53 4.01
N LEU A 83 11.66 -3.82 5.20
CA LEU A 83 12.82 -3.12 5.74
C LEU A 83 14.05 -3.20 4.83
N ASP A 84 14.14 -4.20 3.96
CA ASP A 84 15.28 -4.37 3.03
C ASP A 84 15.17 -3.59 1.71
N GLY A 85 14.11 -2.78 1.55
CA GLY A 85 13.92 -1.92 0.38
C GLY A 85 13.06 -2.53 -0.72
N THR A 86 12.41 -3.68 -0.51
CA THR A 86 11.40 -4.18 -1.48
C THR A 86 10.10 -3.39 -1.35
N LEU A 87 9.59 -2.80 -2.43
CA LEU A 87 8.26 -2.21 -2.59
C LEU A 87 7.47 -2.97 -3.65
N LYS A 88 6.18 -3.24 -3.39
CA LYS A 88 5.29 -3.91 -4.33
C LYS A 88 3.91 -3.29 -4.33
N LEU A 89 3.27 -3.28 -5.50
CA LEU A 89 1.83 -3.09 -5.63
C LEU A 89 1.21 -4.38 -6.16
N MET A 90 0.19 -4.85 -5.44
CA MET A 90 -0.52 -6.09 -5.70
C MET A 90 -1.99 -5.76 -5.96
N GLU A 91 -2.62 -6.59 -6.78
CA GLU A 91 -4.07 -6.62 -6.99
C GLU A 91 -4.59 -7.99 -6.58
N GLU A 92 -5.64 -8.01 -5.75
CA GLU A 92 -6.15 -9.25 -5.16
C GLU A 92 -5.00 -10.02 -4.47
N ALA A 93 -5.17 -11.31 -4.21
CA ALA A 93 -4.18 -12.04 -3.42
C ALA A 93 -2.89 -12.39 -4.18
N ASP A 94 -2.93 -12.54 -5.51
CA ASP A 94 -1.84 -13.21 -6.23
C ASP A 94 -1.32 -12.42 -7.45
N LYS A 95 -1.91 -11.26 -7.80
CA LYS A 95 -1.51 -10.51 -8.99
C LYS A 95 -0.54 -9.39 -8.63
N LEU A 96 0.75 -9.61 -8.91
CA LEU A 96 1.77 -8.57 -8.84
C LEU A 96 1.59 -7.58 -10.00
N LEU A 97 1.39 -6.29 -9.69
CA LEU A 97 1.36 -5.23 -10.69
C LEU A 97 2.76 -4.68 -10.96
N TRP A 98 3.50 -4.35 -9.89
CA TRP A 98 4.89 -3.97 -10.00
C TRP A 98 5.67 -4.27 -8.72
N SER A 99 6.99 -4.42 -8.87
CA SER A 99 7.94 -4.52 -7.77
C SER A 99 9.12 -3.59 -8.03
N VAL A 100 9.57 -2.88 -7.00
CA VAL A 100 10.74 -2.00 -7.02
C VAL A 100 11.65 -2.41 -5.86
N GLN A 101 12.95 -2.55 -6.14
CA GLN A 101 13.96 -2.69 -5.09
C GLN A 101 14.66 -1.34 -4.96
N VAL A 102 14.63 -0.76 -3.77
CA VAL A 102 15.44 0.39 -3.41
C VAL A 102 16.61 -0.06 -2.53
N ASP A 103 17.63 0.78 -2.48
CA ASP A 103 18.85 0.62 -1.67
C ASP A 103 18.73 1.23 -0.26
N HIS A 104 17.51 1.55 0.16
CA HIS A 104 17.20 2.23 1.41
C HIS A 104 16.33 1.35 2.32
N GLN A 105 16.50 1.51 3.64
CA GLN A 105 15.70 0.78 4.62
C GLN A 105 14.35 1.46 4.84
N LEU A 106 13.29 0.88 4.29
CA LEU A 106 11.94 1.45 4.34
C LEU A 106 11.25 1.10 5.65
N PHE A 107 10.57 2.08 6.23
CA PHE A 107 9.90 1.90 7.52
C PHE A 107 8.48 2.49 7.58
N ALA A 108 8.18 3.45 6.71
CA ALA A 108 6.85 4.01 6.55
C ALA A 108 6.31 3.67 5.16
N LEU A 109 5.01 3.37 5.11
CA LEU A 109 4.26 3.08 3.90
C LEU A 109 2.88 3.71 4.04
N GLU A 110 2.54 4.63 3.15
CA GLU A 110 1.28 5.34 3.12
C GLU A 110 0.68 5.30 1.71
N LYS A 111 -0.63 5.53 1.61
CA LYS A 111 -1.34 5.72 0.34
C LYS A 111 -1.95 7.10 0.35
N LEU A 112 -1.72 7.88 -0.70
CA LEU A 112 -2.13 9.28 -0.74
C LEU A 112 -2.35 9.71 -2.18
N ASP A 113 -3.47 10.37 -2.46
CA ASP A 113 -3.73 11.04 -3.74
C ASP A 113 -2.99 12.38 -3.77
N VAL A 114 -1.67 12.33 -3.97
CA VAL A 114 -0.79 13.51 -3.94
C VAL A 114 -0.99 14.40 -5.16
N THR A 115 -1.56 13.85 -6.23
CA THR A 115 -1.84 14.57 -7.48
C THR A 115 -3.28 15.08 -7.56
N GLY A 116 -4.13 14.66 -6.63
CA GLY A 116 -5.55 14.97 -6.52
C GLY A 116 -6.37 14.56 -7.75
N ASN A 117 -5.92 13.55 -8.49
CA ASN A 117 -6.62 13.02 -9.66
C ASN A 117 -7.60 11.88 -9.28
N GLY A 118 -7.71 11.57 -7.99
CA GLY A 118 -8.54 10.50 -7.42
C GLY A 118 -7.81 9.16 -7.28
N HIS A 119 -6.63 9.01 -7.87
CA HIS A 119 -5.80 7.82 -7.75
C HIS A 119 -4.86 8.01 -6.56
N GLU A 120 -4.84 7.04 -5.64
CA GLU A 120 -3.88 7.11 -4.53
C GLU A 120 -2.53 6.54 -5.00
N GLU A 121 -1.47 7.34 -4.88
CA GLU A 121 -0.10 6.89 -5.05
C GLU A 121 0.43 6.21 -3.77
N VAL A 122 1.44 5.36 -3.93
CA VAL A 122 2.13 4.70 -2.81
C VAL A 122 3.30 5.59 -2.37
N VAL A 123 3.27 6.01 -1.10
CA VAL A 123 4.33 6.81 -0.49
C VAL A 123 5.13 5.93 0.47
N ALA A 124 6.45 5.86 0.28
CA ALA A 124 7.34 5.10 1.16
C ALA A 124 8.49 5.98 1.64
N CYS A 125 8.84 5.89 2.92
CA CYS A 125 9.94 6.65 3.52
C CYS A 125 10.97 5.73 4.16
N ALA A 126 12.24 6.10 3.99
CA ALA A 126 13.39 5.45 4.60
C ALA A 126 13.88 6.17 5.86
N TRP A 127 14.67 5.46 6.69
CA TRP A 127 15.26 5.99 7.93
C TRP A 127 16.26 7.13 7.78
N ASP A 128 16.66 7.44 6.56
CA ASP A 128 17.51 8.58 6.26
C ASP A 128 16.72 9.73 5.66
N GLY A 129 15.38 9.67 5.61
CA GLY A 129 14.51 10.70 5.06
C GLY A 129 14.30 10.63 3.54
N GLN A 130 14.92 9.66 2.84
CA GLN A 130 14.62 9.43 1.43
C GLN A 130 13.16 8.97 1.28
N THR A 131 12.37 9.77 0.56
CA THR A 131 10.96 9.52 0.30
C THR A 131 10.71 9.20 -1.17
N TYR A 132 9.89 8.18 -1.40
CA TYR A 132 9.46 7.68 -2.70
C TYR A 132 7.96 7.88 -2.84
N ILE A 133 7.52 8.45 -3.95
CA ILE A 133 6.12 8.46 -4.36
C ILE A 133 6.04 7.66 -5.66
N ILE A 134 5.21 6.62 -5.68
CA ILE A 134 5.12 5.68 -6.80
C ILE A 134 3.66 5.56 -7.25
N ASP A 135 3.41 5.84 -8.52
CA ASP A 135 2.07 5.71 -9.10
C ASP A 135 1.71 4.25 -9.44
N HIS A 136 0.51 4.05 -10.00
CA HIS A 136 0.03 2.74 -10.42
C HIS A 136 0.80 2.17 -11.61
N ASN A 137 1.47 3.04 -12.39
CA ASN A 137 2.27 2.69 -13.57
C ASN A 137 3.75 2.49 -13.25
N ARG A 138 4.12 2.48 -11.95
CA ARG A 138 5.50 2.35 -11.45
C ARG A 138 6.39 3.55 -11.77
N THR A 139 5.81 4.71 -12.09
CA THR A 139 6.55 5.96 -12.17
C THR A 139 6.92 6.42 -10.76
N VAL A 140 8.17 6.83 -10.56
CA VAL A 140 8.72 7.13 -9.23
C VAL A 140 9.18 8.58 -9.20
N VAL A 141 8.71 9.32 -8.21
CA VAL A 141 9.32 10.59 -7.76
C VAL A 141 10.06 10.35 -6.47
N ARG A 142 11.24 10.95 -6.35
CA ARG A 142 12.10 10.84 -5.16
C ARG A 142 12.47 12.22 -4.66
N PHE A 143 12.40 12.40 -3.35
CA PHE A 143 12.92 13.58 -2.68
C PHE A 143 13.53 13.20 -1.34
N GLN A 144 14.45 14.04 -0.88
CA GLN A 144 15.12 13.90 0.39
C GLN A 144 14.46 14.86 1.38
N VAL A 145 14.00 14.32 2.50
CA VAL A 145 13.60 15.10 3.67
C VAL A 145 14.74 15.00 4.69
N ASP A 146 15.05 16.08 5.40
CA ASP A 146 16.15 16.08 6.38
C ASP A 146 15.80 15.29 7.67
N GLU A 147 14.55 14.85 7.79
CA GLU A 147 14.00 14.20 8.98
C GLU A 147 13.24 12.91 8.63
N ASN A 148 13.07 12.03 9.62
CA ASN A 148 12.36 10.78 9.45
C ASN A 148 10.85 10.99 9.45
N VAL A 149 10.20 10.67 8.33
CA VAL A 149 8.77 10.89 8.14
C VAL A 149 8.00 9.56 8.23
N ARG A 150 6.99 9.52 9.09
CA ARG A 150 6.12 8.33 9.25
C ARG A 150 4.73 8.49 8.65
N ALA A 151 4.23 9.72 8.58
CA ALA A 151 2.90 10.01 8.11
C ALA A 151 2.98 11.09 7.03
N PHE A 152 2.12 10.96 6.02
CA PHE A 152 2.00 11.88 4.92
C PHE A 152 0.53 12.30 4.80
N CYS A 153 0.31 13.58 4.54
CA CYS A 153 -1.00 14.11 4.21
C CYS A 153 -0.87 15.05 3.02
N ALA A 154 -1.94 15.17 2.24
CA ALA A 154 -2.10 16.19 1.22
C ALA A 154 -3.40 16.91 1.55
N ASP A 155 -3.33 18.21 1.78
CA ASP A 155 -4.52 19.04 1.88
C ASP A 155 -4.98 19.42 0.47
N PRO A 156 -6.26 19.24 0.11
CA PRO A 156 -6.81 19.79 -1.12
C PRO A 156 -6.58 21.31 -1.27
N ASP A 157 -6.49 22.03 -0.15
CA ASP A 157 -6.26 23.46 -0.07
C ASP A 157 -4.75 23.83 -0.03
N ASP A 158 -3.84 22.84 0.00
CA ASP A 158 -2.40 23.09 -0.07
C ASP A 158 -1.99 23.76 -1.39
N LEU A 159 -0.86 24.47 -1.36
CA LEU A 159 -0.26 25.19 -2.49
C LEU A 159 -0.39 24.38 -3.80
N PRO A 160 -1.24 24.83 -4.75
CA PRO A 160 -1.48 24.13 -6.02
C PRO A 160 -0.18 23.84 -6.79
N ALA A 161 0.85 24.66 -6.57
CA ALA A 161 2.18 24.50 -7.14
C ALA A 161 2.87 23.17 -6.76
N VAL A 162 2.82 22.73 -5.49
CA VAL A 162 3.49 21.50 -5.05
C VAL A 162 2.81 20.28 -5.67
N ARG A 163 1.48 20.24 -5.57
CA ARG A 163 0.65 19.23 -6.23
C ARG A 163 0.91 19.17 -7.74
N THR A 164 0.94 20.32 -8.40
CA THR A 164 1.22 20.42 -9.84
C THR A 164 2.62 19.92 -10.17
N LEU A 165 3.62 20.23 -9.35
CA LEU A 165 4.98 19.75 -9.56
C LEU A 165 5.07 18.23 -9.45
N VAL A 166 4.43 17.63 -8.45
CA VAL A 166 4.39 16.17 -8.28
C VAL A 166 3.65 15.53 -9.45
N HIS A 167 2.49 16.05 -9.83
CA HIS A 167 1.74 15.57 -10.99
C HIS A 167 2.56 15.68 -12.28
N GLN A 168 3.24 16.80 -12.52
CA GLN A 168 4.11 17.00 -13.67
C GLN A 168 5.24 15.98 -13.69
N THR A 169 5.87 15.75 -12.54
CA THR A 169 7.02 14.83 -12.45
C THR A 169 6.59 13.37 -12.64
N LEU A 170 5.40 12.99 -12.15
CA LEU A 170 4.85 11.63 -12.33
C LEU A 170 4.30 11.39 -13.73
N TYR A 171 3.58 12.34 -14.31
CA TYR A 171 2.76 12.08 -15.51
C TYR A 171 3.25 12.81 -16.77
N HIS A 172 4.08 13.83 -16.64
CA HIS A 172 4.60 14.64 -17.75
C HIS A 172 6.09 15.02 -17.58
N PRO A 173 6.99 14.05 -17.31
CA PRO A 173 8.39 14.34 -16.97
C PRO A 173 9.18 15.05 -18.08
N ASP A 174 8.77 14.88 -19.34
CA ASP A 174 9.47 15.46 -20.51
C ASP A 174 9.06 16.91 -20.81
N GLN A 175 8.03 17.43 -20.14
CA GLN A 175 7.51 18.77 -20.39
C GLN A 175 7.98 19.74 -19.28
N PRO A 176 8.53 20.92 -19.63
CA PRO A 176 8.99 21.87 -18.64
C PRO A 176 7.85 22.33 -17.74
N PRO A 177 8.11 22.58 -16.44
CA PRO A 177 7.08 23.06 -15.52
C PRO A 177 6.51 24.39 -16.03
N GLN A 178 5.20 24.46 -16.17
CA GLN A 178 4.54 25.73 -16.50
C GLN A 178 4.69 26.66 -15.28
N CYS A 179 5.56 27.68 -15.40
CA CYS A 179 5.61 28.78 -14.43
C CYS A 179 4.21 29.40 -14.30
N ALA A 180 3.76 29.62 -13.07
CA ALA A 180 2.51 30.33 -12.80
C ALA A 180 2.51 31.72 -13.48
N PRO A 181 1.36 32.20 -13.98
CA PRO A 181 1.30 33.55 -14.54
C PRO A 181 1.58 34.55 -13.43
N ALA A 182 2.64 35.35 -13.62
CA ALA A 182 2.86 36.53 -12.82
C ALA A 182 1.78 37.56 -13.15
N SER A 183 0.76 37.68 -12.29
CA SER A 183 -0.13 38.83 -12.31
C SER A 183 -0.37 39.33 -10.90
N LEU A 184 0.66 39.99 -10.36
CA LEU A 184 0.49 41.02 -9.34
C LEU A 184 0.29 42.33 -10.11
N GLN A 185 -0.97 42.71 -10.33
CA GLN A 185 -1.32 44.08 -10.68
C GLN A 185 -1.90 44.71 -9.42
N ASP A 186 -1.07 45.47 -8.71
CA ASP A 186 -1.56 46.42 -7.71
C ASP A 186 -2.20 47.59 -8.45
N PRO A 187 -3.46 47.98 -8.15
CA PRO A 187 -3.95 49.28 -8.53
C PRO A 187 -3.53 50.33 -7.49
N THR A 188 -2.89 51.38 -8.02
CA THR A 188 -2.63 52.70 -7.39
C THR A 188 -3.87 53.37 -6.82
#